data_AF-Q09DQ0-F1
#
_entry.id   AF-Q09DQ0-F1
#
_cell.length_a   1.000
_cell.length_b   1.000
_cell.length_c   1.000
_cell.angle_alpha   90.00
_cell.angle_beta   90.00
_cell.angle_gamma   90.00
#
_symmetry.space_group_name_H-M   'P 1'
#
loop_
_entity.id
_entity.type
_entity.pdbx_description
1 polymer ?
#
loop_
_entity_poly.entity_id
_entity_poly.type
_entity_poly.pdbx_seq_one_letter_code
_entity_poly.pdbx_strand_id
1 'polypeptide(L)'
;MVLLASGGWSAPRESTRSAPSSRLRGAQGPCQCRGRLRPLGTRPTLRWRLYPRTLRSDDIVKTLPSGKHPCVVVLDNAGIHTSKAVQRALPALSRVGLSLFYLPAYSPQLNEVEPVFGVIKGHEMPERSYATLSALMAAVRRAFRHQITSRR
;
A
#
# COMPACT_ATOMS: atom_id res chain seq x y z
N MET A 1 -1.46 7.38 16.88
CA MET A 1 -2.14 7.49 15.58
C MET A 1 -1.30 6.82 14.49
N VAL A 2 -1.94 6.17 13.52
CA VAL A 2 -1.30 5.48 12.40
C VAL A 2 -2.10 5.75 11.12
N LEU A 3 -1.50 6.37 10.12
CA LEU A 3 -2.12 6.63 8.82
C LEU A 3 -1.89 5.46 7.86
N LEU A 4 -2.91 5.14 7.05
CA LEU A 4 -2.89 4.05 6.09
C LEU A 4 -3.22 4.52 4.68
N ALA A 5 -2.42 4.07 3.71
CA ALA A 5 -2.74 4.17 2.30
C ALA A 5 -2.31 2.92 1.53
N SER A 6 -2.98 2.72 0.40
CA SER A 6 -2.64 1.70 -0.59
C SER A 6 -2.47 2.33 -1.96
N GLY A 7 -1.48 1.87 -2.72
CA GLY A 7 -1.24 2.32 -4.10
C GLY A 7 -0.82 1.17 -4.99
N GLY A 8 -1.25 1.20 -6.26
CA GLY A 8 -0.91 0.18 -7.25
C GLY A 8 0.00 0.68 -8.37
N TRP A 9 0.77 -0.24 -8.93
CA TRP A 9 1.50 -0.15 -10.19
C TRP A 9 1.17 -1.39 -11.03
N SER A 10 1.19 -1.25 -12.35
CA SER A 10 0.90 -2.35 -13.27
C SER A 10 2.05 -2.51 -14.25
N ALA A 11 2.50 -3.74 -14.47
CA ALA A 11 3.33 -4.05 -15.62
C ALA A 11 2.44 -4.18 -16.87
N PRO A 12 2.96 -3.90 -18.08
CA PRO A 12 2.22 -4.11 -19.31
C PRO A 12 1.76 -5.57 -19.43
N ARG A 13 0.55 -5.78 -19.94
CA ARG A 13 0.17 -7.10 -20.45
C ARG A 13 0.91 -7.32 -21.76
N GLU A 14 1.66 -8.40 -21.85
CA GLU A 14 2.26 -8.80 -23.12
C GLU A 14 1.13 -9.13 -24.10
N SER A 15 0.91 -8.24 -25.06
CA SER A 15 -0.08 -8.38 -26.11
C SER A 15 0.46 -9.39 -27.12
N THR A 16 -0.11 -10.60 -27.15
CA THR A 16 0.15 -11.57 -28.21
C THR A 16 -0.31 -11.03 -29.56
N ARG A 17 0.64 -10.56 -30.39
CA ARG A 17 0.59 -10.77 -31.83
C ARG A 17 1.91 -11.41 -32.25
N SER A 18 1.80 -12.64 -32.77
CA SER A 18 2.81 -13.34 -33.57
C SER A 18 4.00 -13.97 -32.84
N ALA A 19 3.82 -15.12 -32.18
CA ALA A 19 4.90 -16.11 -31.98
C ALA A 19 4.34 -17.50 -31.62
N PRO A 20 4.97 -18.60 -32.10
CA PRO A 20 4.43 -19.95 -32.01
C PRO A 20 4.45 -20.53 -30.59
N SER A 21 3.47 -21.40 -30.36
CA SER A 21 3.15 -22.16 -29.15
C SER A 21 4.38 -22.88 -28.53
N SER A 22 4.94 -22.32 -27.46
CA SER A 22 5.66 -23.06 -26.39
C SER A 22 6.18 -22.17 -25.24
N ARG A 23 6.03 -20.85 -25.28
CA ARG A 23 6.49 -19.98 -24.18
C ARG A 23 5.44 -19.84 -23.08
N LEU A 24 5.88 -20.04 -21.85
CA LEU A 24 5.15 -19.85 -20.60
C LEU A 24 4.26 -18.60 -20.66
N ARG A 25 2.94 -18.78 -20.52
CA ARG A 25 1.98 -17.69 -20.33
C ARG A 25 2.24 -17.03 -18.97
N GLY A 26 3.16 -16.07 -18.92
CA GLY A 26 3.41 -15.24 -17.74
C GLY A 26 2.40 -14.10 -17.67
N ALA A 27 1.26 -14.30 -16.99
CA ALA A 27 0.34 -13.21 -16.71
C ALA A 27 1.03 -12.17 -15.82
N GLN A 28 1.45 -11.04 -16.39
CA GLN A 28 2.04 -9.95 -15.61
C GLN A 28 0.93 -9.22 -14.86
N GLY A 29 0.88 -9.44 -13.54
CA GLY A 29 -0.15 -8.90 -12.64
C GLY A 29 0.23 -7.54 -12.02
N PRO A 30 -0.71 -6.90 -11.29
CA PRO A 30 -0.42 -5.65 -10.60
C PRO A 30 0.49 -5.87 -9.38
N CYS A 31 1.34 -4.89 -9.09
CA CYS A 31 2.04 -4.76 -7.82
C CYS A 31 1.36 -3.69 -6.98
N GLN A 32 0.83 -4.03 -5.81
CA GLN A 32 0.28 -3.06 -4.87
C GLN A 32 1.18 -2.91 -3.65
N CYS A 33 1.33 -1.68 -3.17
CA CYS A 33 1.98 -1.36 -1.91
C CYS A 33 0.94 -0.85 -0.92
N ARG A 34 1.09 -1.28 0.32
CA ARG A 34 0.40 -0.70 1.47
C ARG A 34 1.42 -0.03 2.37
N GLY A 35 1.21 1.24 2.63
CA GLY A 35 2.05 2.07 3.48
C GLY A 35 1.35 2.39 4.80
N ARG A 36 2.13 2.42 5.87
CA ARG A 36 1.73 2.74 7.22
C ARG A 36 2.65 3.81 7.76
N LEU A 37 2.12 5.01 7.97
CA LEU A 37 2.87 6.10 8.55
C LEU A 37 2.46 6.29 10.02
N ARG A 38 3.45 6.38 10.90
CA ARG A 38 3.27 6.81 12.30
C ARG A 38 3.88 8.20 12.39
N PRO A 39 3.08 9.28 12.31
CA PRO A 39 3.61 10.63 12.25
C PRO A 39 4.04 11.14 13.63
N LEU A 40 3.32 10.71 14.67
CA LEU A 40 3.60 11.10 16.05
C LEU A 40 4.68 10.20 16.68
N GLY A 41 5.77 10.82 17.13
CA GLY A 41 6.92 10.18 17.78
C GLY A 41 8.19 11.00 17.60
N THR A 42 9.29 10.64 18.27
CA THR A 42 10.61 11.29 18.12
C THR A 42 11.14 11.22 16.68
N ARG A 43 10.72 10.22 15.90
CA ARG A 43 10.94 10.14 14.45
C ARG A 43 9.69 9.54 13.78
N PRO A 44 9.19 10.14 12.69
CA PRO A 44 8.09 9.55 11.94
C PRO A 44 8.54 8.22 11.32
N THR A 45 7.73 7.17 11.48
CA THR A 45 8.07 5.83 10.96
C THR A 45 7.12 5.43 9.84
N LEU A 46 7.67 5.16 8.65
CA LEU A 46 6.94 4.57 7.53
C LEU A 46 7.26 3.08 7.43
N ARG A 47 6.26 2.22 7.62
CA ARG A 47 6.34 0.79 7.31
C ARG A 47 5.54 0.52 6.04
N TRP A 48 6.10 -0.25 5.12
CA TRP A 48 5.42 -0.57 3.87
C TRP A 48 5.54 -2.06 3.56
N ARG A 49 4.59 -2.58 2.77
CA ARG A 49 4.58 -3.98 2.32
C ARG A 49 4.09 -4.04 0.87
N LEU A 50 4.78 -4.82 0.06
CA LEU A 50 4.42 -5.07 -1.33
C LEU A 50 3.65 -6.38 -1.48
N TYR A 51 2.75 -6.36 -2.44
CA TYR A 51 1.91 -7.48 -2.84
C TYR A 51 2.02 -7.63 -4.36
N PRO A 52 2.48 -8.78 -4.87
CA PRO A 52 2.51 -9.09 -6.30
C PRO A 52 1.10 -9.42 -6.85
N ARG A 53 0.07 -8.74 -6.32
CA ARG A 53 -1.34 -8.91 -6.63
C ARG A 53 -2.13 -7.70 -6.16
N THR A 54 -3.40 -7.65 -6.57
CA THR A 54 -4.38 -6.71 -6.00
C THR A 54 -4.53 -6.94 -4.51
N LEU A 55 -4.46 -5.87 -3.73
CA LEU A 55 -4.68 -5.88 -2.29
C LEU A 55 -6.16 -6.13 -2.02
N ARG A 56 -6.44 -7.01 -1.06
CA ARG A 56 -7.79 -7.36 -0.66
C ARG A 56 -8.07 -6.81 0.73
N SER A 57 -9.35 -6.70 1.06
CA SER A 57 -9.80 -6.22 2.36
C SER A 57 -9.29 -7.05 3.54
N ASP A 58 -9.10 -8.36 3.39
CA ASP A 58 -8.56 -9.22 4.44
C ASP A 58 -7.08 -8.93 4.71
N ASP A 59 -6.32 -8.48 3.71
CA ASP A 59 -4.94 -8.05 3.88
C ASP A 59 -4.83 -6.81 4.76
N ILE A 60 -5.83 -5.93 4.73
CA ILE A 60 -5.88 -4.75 5.60
C ILE A 60 -5.92 -5.20 7.05
N VAL A 61 -6.90 -6.05 7.40
CA VAL A 61 -7.10 -6.56 8.77
C VAL A 61 -5.85 -7.27 9.28
N LYS A 62 -5.27 -8.19 8.49
CA LYS A 62 -4.08 -8.96 8.86
C LYS A 62 -2.85 -8.11 9.12
N THR A 63 -2.79 -6.91 8.54
CA THR A 63 -1.62 -6.03 8.63
C THR A 63 -1.86 -4.82 9.52
N LEU A 64 -2.96 -4.79 10.27
CA LEU A 64 -3.18 -3.81 11.33
C LEU A 64 -2.15 -3.94 12.46
N PRO A 65 -1.87 -2.88 13.25
CA PRO A 65 -0.79 -2.91 14.22
C PRO A 65 -1.27 -3.71 15.43
N SER A 66 -0.63 -4.81 15.80
CA SER A 66 -0.83 -5.38 17.13
C SER A 66 0.12 -4.66 18.10
N GLY A 67 -0.41 -4.13 19.19
CA GLY A 67 0.40 -3.43 20.19
C GLY A 67 -0.30 -3.39 21.54
N LYS A 68 0.48 -3.27 22.62
CA LYS A 68 -0.03 -3.22 24.00
C LYS A 68 -0.74 -1.90 24.33
N HIS A 69 -0.59 -0.88 23.49
CA HIS A 69 -1.13 0.46 23.73
C HIS A 69 -2.28 0.77 22.78
N PRO A 70 -3.31 1.49 23.26
CA PRO A 70 -4.37 1.99 22.42
C PRO A 70 -3.83 2.73 21.20
N CYS A 71 -4.31 2.36 20.01
CA CYS A 71 -3.83 2.93 18.77
C CYS A 71 -4.98 3.20 17.80
N VAL A 72 -5.15 4.48 17.49
CA VAL A 72 -6.05 4.92 16.42
C VAL A 72 -5.38 4.75 15.06
N VAL A 73 -6.03 4.01 14.18
CA VAL A 73 -5.63 3.80 12.79
C VAL A 73 -6.56 4.62 11.90
N VAL A 74 -5.98 5.59 11.19
CA VAL A 74 -6.66 6.49 10.28
C VAL A 74 -6.62 5.90 8.87
N LEU A 75 -7.79 5.71 8.28
CA LEU A 75 -8.02 5.12 6.96
C LEU A 75 -8.66 6.16 6.04
N ASP A 76 -8.33 6.09 4.75
CA ASP A 76 -9.13 6.74 3.71
C ASP A 76 -10.42 5.95 3.41
N ASN A 77 -11.31 6.51 2.59
CA ASN A 77 -12.58 5.88 2.20
C ASN A 77 -12.45 4.89 1.03
N ALA A 78 -11.27 4.33 0.76
CA ALA A 78 -11.13 3.29 -0.27
C ALA A 78 -12.02 2.08 0.05
N GLY A 79 -12.66 1.50 -0.97
CA GLY A 79 -13.61 0.39 -0.79
C GLY A 79 -13.03 -0.83 -0.07
N ILE A 80 -11.71 -1.04 -0.13
CA ILE A 80 -11.04 -2.11 0.61
C ILE A 80 -11.03 -1.86 2.13
N HIS A 81 -11.01 -0.61 2.56
CA HIS A 81 -11.02 -0.18 3.96
C HIS A 81 -12.44 -0.21 4.54
N THR A 82 -13.46 0.10 3.75
CA THR A 82 -14.87 0.16 4.20
C THR A 82 -15.63 -1.17 4.04
N SER A 83 -14.95 -2.21 3.55
CA SER A 83 -15.55 -3.54 3.30
C SER A 83 -16.16 -4.22 4.53
N LYS A 84 -17.10 -5.14 4.28
CA LYS A 84 -17.68 -6.02 5.31
C LYS A 84 -16.63 -6.81 6.09
N ALA A 85 -15.50 -7.16 5.47
CA ALA A 85 -14.41 -7.88 6.13
C ALA A 85 -13.77 -7.03 7.24
N VAL A 86 -13.53 -5.74 6.96
CA VAL A 86 -12.99 -4.80 7.95
C VAL A 86 -14.01 -4.51 9.04
N GLN A 87 -15.28 -4.32 8.66
CA GLN A 87 -16.37 -4.10 9.63
C GLN A 87 -16.53 -5.27 10.61
N ARG A 88 -16.46 -6.52 10.13
CA ARG A 88 -16.50 -7.72 10.98
C ARG A 88 -15.30 -7.83 11.93
N ALA A 89 -14.17 -7.25 11.56
CA ALA A 89 -12.98 -7.26 12.41
C ALA A 89 -13.03 -6.19 13.52
N LEU A 90 -13.87 -5.15 13.41
CA LEU A 90 -13.94 -4.05 14.37
C LEU A 90 -14.04 -4.51 15.85
N PRO A 91 -14.92 -5.46 16.23
CA PRO A 91 -15.01 -5.90 17.62
C PRO A 91 -13.75 -6.60 18.13
N ALA A 92 -13.02 -7.31 17.26
CA ALA A 92 -11.76 -7.94 17.62
C ALA A 92 -10.64 -6.91 17.75
N LEU A 93 -10.63 -5.91 16.86
CA LEU A 93 -9.67 -4.79 16.89
C LEU A 93 -9.84 -3.95 18.16
N SER A 94 -11.07 -3.59 18.54
CA SER A 94 -11.33 -2.83 19.75
C SER A 94 -10.86 -3.56 21.02
N ARG A 95 -11.00 -4.89 21.08
CA ARG A 95 -10.51 -5.70 22.21
C ARG A 95 -8.99 -5.65 22.39
N VAL A 96 -8.24 -5.46 21.30
CA VAL A 96 -6.78 -5.30 21.35
C VAL A 96 -6.35 -3.82 21.39
N GLY A 97 -7.28 -2.91 21.70
CA GLY A 97 -7.00 -1.48 21.82
C GLY A 97 -6.86 -0.75 20.48
N LEU A 98 -7.35 -1.32 19.38
CA LEU A 98 -7.32 -0.66 18.07
C LEU A 98 -8.66 -0.03 17.73
N SER A 99 -8.62 1.24 17.35
CA SER A 99 -9.79 1.97 16.85
C SER A 99 -9.53 2.41 15.41
N LEU A 100 -10.51 2.24 14.53
CA LEU A 100 -10.44 2.73 13.16
C LEU A 100 -11.12 4.09 13.08
N PHE A 101 -10.45 5.06 12.46
CA PHE A 101 -10.98 6.37 12.15
C PHE A 101 -10.95 6.57 10.64
N TYR A 102 -12.08 6.93 10.04
CA TYR A 102 -12.16 7.19 8.60
C TYR A 102 -12.10 8.69 8.36
N LEU A 103 -11.24 9.11 7.43
CA LEU A 103 -11.15 10.52 7.04
C LEU A 103 -12.46 10.98 6.37
N PRO A 104 -12.82 12.27 6.46
CA PRO A 104 -13.90 12.83 5.67
C PRO A 104 -13.67 12.59 4.17
N ALA A 105 -14.77 12.46 3.41
CA ALA A 105 -14.68 12.31 1.97
C ALA A 105 -13.89 13.47 1.33
N TYR A 106 -13.14 13.18 0.26
CA TYR A 106 -12.38 14.16 -0.51
C TYR A 106 -11.36 14.99 0.28
N SER A 107 -10.81 14.44 1.37
CA SER A 107 -9.79 15.11 2.20
C SER A 107 -8.38 14.47 2.10
N PRO A 108 -7.78 14.33 0.90
CA PRO A 108 -6.45 13.72 0.74
C PRO A 108 -5.36 14.50 1.47
N GLN A 109 -5.57 15.81 1.65
CA GLN A 109 -4.67 16.71 2.37
C GLN A 109 -4.46 16.31 3.84
N LEU A 110 -5.42 15.60 4.43
CA LEU A 110 -5.36 15.11 5.81
C LEU A 110 -4.65 13.76 5.94
N ASN A 111 -4.32 13.12 4.81
CA ASN A 111 -3.64 11.84 4.79
C ASN A 111 -2.14 12.04 4.50
N GLU A 112 -1.34 12.30 5.54
CA GLU A 112 0.10 12.63 5.39
C GLU A 112 0.95 11.54 4.70
N VAL A 113 0.40 10.34 4.53
CA VAL A 113 1.03 9.27 3.75
C VAL A 113 0.86 9.46 2.24
N GLU A 114 -0.16 10.19 1.78
CA GLU A 114 -0.40 10.42 0.34
C GLU A 114 0.73 11.19 -0.35
N PRO A 115 1.27 12.29 0.21
CA PRO A 115 2.43 12.95 -0.37
C PRO A 115 3.63 12.01 -0.53
N VAL A 116 3.84 11.07 0.40
CA VAL A 116 4.91 10.06 0.29
C VAL A 116 4.71 9.18 -0.94
N PHE A 117 3.48 8.69 -1.16
CA PHE A 117 3.16 7.91 -2.34
C PHE A 117 3.21 8.75 -3.62
N GLY A 118 2.84 10.03 -3.56
CA GLY A 118 2.95 10.99 -4.65
C GLY A 118 4.39 11.16 -5.11
N VAL A 119 5.33 11.40 -4.19
CA VAL A 119 6.77 11.51 -4.52
C VAL A 119 7.31 10.22 -5.13
N ILE A 120 6.93 9.07 -4.58
CA ILE A 120 7.36 7.76 -5.11
C ILE A 120 6.89 7.58 -6.56
N LYS A 121 5.63 7.88 -6.85
CA LYS A 121 5.06 7.71 -8.19
C LYS A 121 5.55 8.77 -9.19
N GLY A 122 5.77 10.00 -8.72
CA GLY A 122 6.14 11.13 -9.57
C GLY A 122 7.64 11.23 -9.86
N HIS A 123 8.48 10.99 -8.86
CA HIS A 123 9.92 11.27 -8.94
C HIS A 123 10.79 10.01 -8.87
N GLU A 124 10.47 9.06 -8.00
CA GLU A 124 11.33 7.89 -7.74
C GLU A 124 11.16 6.75 -8.75
N MET A 125 10.07 6.78 -9.52
CA MET A 125 9.74 5.80 -10.54
C MET A 125 9.48 6.48 -11.89
N PRO A 126 10.50 7.10 -12.51
CA PRO A 126 10.36 7.75 -13.81
C PRO A 126 10.05 6.73 -14.92
N GLU A 127 10.60 5.52 -14.80
CA GLU A 127 10.25 4.39 -15.66
C GLU A 127 8.85 3.88 -15.30
N ARG A 128 7.92 4.00 -16.26
CA ARG A 128 6.51 3.64 -16.10
C ARG A 128 6.19 2.25 -16.65
N SER A 129 7.14 1.63 -17.35
CA SER A 129 6.98 0.30 -17.95
C SER A 129 8.08 -0.65 -17.48
N TYR A 130 7.69 -1.81 -16.97
CA TYR A 130 8.65 -2.83 -16.50
C TYR A 130 8.41 -4.14 -17.24
N ALA A 131 9.49 -4.75 -17.72
CA ALA A 131 9.44 -6.00 -18.46
C ALA A 131 9.05 -7.21 -17.62
N THR A 132 9.16 -7.16 -16.28
CA THR A 132 8.71 -8.24 -15.40
C THR A 132 8.10 -7.69 -14.11
N LEU A 133 7.17 -8.43 -13.51
CA LEU A 133 6.66 -8.14 -12.16
C LEU A 133 7.78 -8.08 -11.10
N SER A 134 8.83 -8.90 -11.27
CA SER A 134 10.01 -8.86 -10.40
C SER A 134 10.76 -7.52 -10.52
N ALA A 135 10.99 -7.04 -11.75
CA ALA A 135 11.61 -5.74 -12.01
C ALA A 135 10.75 -4.58 -11.46
N LEU A 136 9.43 -4.66 -11.64
CA LEU A 136 8.50 -3.69 -11.05
C LEU A 136 8.61 -3.67 -9.52
N MET A 137 8.53 -4.83 -8.87
CA MET A 137 8.67 -4.92 -7.41
C MET A 137 10.02 -4.39 -6.94
N ALA A 138 11.11 -4.70 -7.64
CA ALA A 138 12.45 -4.21 -7.30
C ALA A 138 12.53 -2.68 -7.38
N ALA A 139 11.95 -2.07 -8.41
CA ALA A 139 11.89 -0.62 -8.54
C ALA A 139 11.06 0.04 -7.44
N VAL A 140 9.88 -0.50 -7.13
CA VAL A 140 9.05 -0.02 -6.02
C VAL A 140 9.80 -0.13 -4.69
N ARG A 141 10.46 -1.27 -4.41
CA ARG A 141 11.29 -1.43 -3.19
C ARG A 141 12.38 -0.38 -3.09
N ARG A 142 13.07 -0.09 -4.20
CA ARG A 142 14.13 0.92 -4.25
C ARG A 142 13.60 2.31 -3.93
N ALA A 143 12.48 2.70 -4.55
CA ALA A 143 11.84 3.99 -4.31
C ALA A 143 11.42 4.18 -2.85
N PHE A 144 10.77 3.19 -2.23
CA PHE A 144 10.40 3.27 -0.82
C PHE A 144 11.61 3.31 0.13
N ARG A 145 12.70 2.61 -0.21
CA ARG A 145 13.96 2.68 0.58
C ARG A 145 14.60 4.06 0.51
N HIS A 146 14.60 4.68 -0.67
CA HIS A 146 15.13 6.03 -0.84
C HIS A 146 14.37 7.04 0.01
N GLN A 147 13.02 6.99 -0.01
CA GLN A 147 12.17 7.88 0.80
C GLN A 147 12.34 7.75 2.32
N ILE A 148 12.68 6.55 2.82
CA ILE A 148 13.00 6.37 4.24
C ILE A 148 14.36 6.97 4.59
N THR A 149 15.29 6.97 3.63
CA THR A 149 16.68 7.43 3.85
C THR A 149 16.79 8.94 3.68
N SER A 150 16.08 9.54 2.72
CA SER A 150 16.07 10.99 2.45
C SER A 150 15.29 11.82 3.47
N ARG A 151 14.47 11.18 4.31
CA ARG A 151 13.78 11.82 5.45
C ARG A 151 14.56 11.72 6.78
N ARG A 152 15.84 11.35 6.73
CA ARG A 152 16.78 11.46 7.86
C ARG A 152 17.51 12.79 7.79
#